data_AF-A0A0Q2USE6-F1
#
_entry.id   AF-A0A0Q2USE6-F1
#
_cell.length_a   1.000
_cell.length_b   1.000
_cell.length_c   1.000
_cell.angle_alpha   90.00
_cell.angle_beta   90.00
_cell.angle_gamma   90.00
#
_symmetry.space_group_name_H-M   'P 1'
#
loop_
_entity.id
_entity.type
_entity.pdbx_description
1 polymer ?
#
loop_
_entity_poly.entity_id
_entity_poly.type
_entity_poly.pdbx_seq_one_letter_code
_entity_poly.pdbx_strand_id
1 'polypeptide(L)' 'MAEVEALNRALRIILLDDGKTYPITNWFDNNGNDCDPDDAEFAVAGPDSDGKWYTIELGAYSHLGVH' A
#
# COMPACT_ATOMS: atom_id res chain seq x y z
N MET A 1 7.31 16.09 2.64
CA MET A 1 6.54 15.31 1.65
C MET A 1 5.85 14.23 2.43
N ALA A 2 4.53 14.07 2.31
CA ALA A 2 3.84 13.05 3.08
C ALA A 2 4.34 11.65 2.67
N GLU A 3 4.71 10.87 3.67
CA GLU A 3 5.31 9.54 3.56
C GLU A 3 4.29 8.48 4.01
N VAL A 4 4.37 7.29 3.42
CA VAL A 4 3.48 6.18 3.77
C VAL A 4 4.02 5.50 5.01
N GLU A 5 3.31 5.61 6.13
CA GLU A 5 3.69 5.01 7.41
C GLU A 5 3.21 3.56 7.53
N ALA A 6 2.00 3.27 7.04
CA ALA A 6 1.41 1.95 7.15
C ALA A 6 0.41 1.66 6.02
N LEU A 7 0.13 0.38 5.83
CA LEU A 7 -0.87 -0.12 4.89
C LEU A 7 -1.74 -1.18 5.57
N ASN A 8 -3.05 -1.11 5.33
CA ASN A 8 -4.00 -2.12 5.77
C ASN A 8 -4.61 -2.82 4.55
N ARG A 9 -4.22 -4.08 4.32
CA ARG A 9 -4.68 -4.89 3.17
C ARG A 9 -6.18 -5.18 3.24
N ALA A 10 -6.70 -5.51 4.43
CA ALA A 10 -8.12 -5.85 4.61
C ALA A 10 -9.04 -4.66 4.31
N LEU A 11 -8.65 -3.47 4.74
CA LEU A 11 -9.39 -2.23 4.48
C LEU A 11 -9.03 -1.57 3.14
N ARG A 12 -7.98 -2.05 2.47
CA ARG A 12 -7.45 -1.51 1.21
C ARG A 12 -7.14 -0.01 1.31
N ILE A 13 -6.45 0.40 2.36
CA ILE A 13 -6.04 1.78 2.61
C ILE A 13 -4.56 1.89 3.00
N ILE A 14 -3.96 3.04 2.72
CA ILE A 14 -2.70 3.48 3.31
C ILE A 14 -2.94 4.52 4.40
N LEU A 15 -1.99 4.67 5.31
CA LEU A 15 -1.90 5.71 6.33
C LEU A 15 -0.63 6.53 6.08
N LEU A 16 -0.76 7.86 6.01
CA LEU A 16 0.36 8.78 5.90
C LEU A 16 0.81 9.29 7.28
N ASP A 17 2.02 9.88 7.34
CA ASP A 17 2.59 10.48 8.57
C ASP A 17 1.74 11.63 9.16
N ASP A 18 0.94 12.29 8.33
CA ASP A 18 0.01 13.34 8.74
C ASP A 18 -1.33 12.79 9.29
N GLY A 19 -1.47 11.47 9.37
CA GLY A 19 -2.65 10.76 9.87
C GLY A 19 -3.78 10.59 8.85
N LYS A 20 -3.62 11.06 7.61
CA LYS A 20 -4.62 10.85 6.56
C LYS A 20 -4.53 9.45 5.97
N THR A 21 -5.67 8.98 5.48
CA THR A 21 -5.78 7.69 4.81
C THR A 21 -6.24 7.84 3.38
N TYR A 22 -5.67 7.04 2.48
CA TYR A 22 -6.05 7.02 1.07
C TYR A 22 -6.33 5.60 0.60
N PRO A 23 -7.32 5.40 -0.30
CA PRO A 23 -7.67 4.09 -0.81
C PRO A 23 -6.60 3.54 -1.73
N ILE A 24 -6.38 2.23 -1.67
CA ILE A 24 -5.58 1.47 -2.63
C ILE A 24 -6.47 1.12 -3.81
N THR A 25 -6.06 1.52 -5.01
CA THR A 25 -6.83 1.33 -6.25
C THR A 25 -6.36 0.11 -7.04
N ASN A 26 -5.08 -0.24 -6.94
CA ASN A 26 -4.48 -1.32 -7.71
C ASN A 26 -3.49 -2.14 -6.87
N TRP A 27 -3.39 -3.42 -7.24
CA TRP A 27 -2.53 -4.42 -6.62
C TRP A 27 -1.83 -5.17 -7.75
N PHE A 28 -0.50 -5.24 -7.71
CA PHE A 28 0.28 -5.86 -8.77
C PHE A 28 1.18 -6.97 -8.24
N ASP A 29 1.28 -8.05 -9.01
CA ASP A 29 2.25 -9.12 -8.79
C ASP A 29 3.67 -8.67 -9.16
N ASN A 30 4.65 -9.56 -8.99
CA ASN A 30 6.05 -9.30 -9.35
C ASN A 30 6.29 -9.05 -10.85
N ASN A 31 5.34 -9.43 -11.70
CA ASN A 31 5.39 -9.24 -13.14
C ASN A 31 4.65 -7.96 -13.56
N GLY A 32 4.04 -7.23 -12.62
CA GLY A 32 3.28 -6.02 -12.87
C GLY A 32 1.84 -6.26 -13.36
N ASN A 33 1.30 -7.47 -13.21
CA ASN A 33 -0.09 -7.76 -13.57
C ASN A 33 -1.02 -7.50 -12.39
N ASP A 34 -2.25 -7.05 -12.67
CA ASP A 34 -3.29 -6.95 -11.65
C ASP A 34 -3.53 -8.32 -10.99
N CYS A 35 -3.56 -8.32 -9.67
CA CYS A 35 -3.71 -9.51 -8.85
C CYS A 35 -4.57 -9.25 -7.62
N ASP A 36 -4.82 -10.30 -6.84
CA ASP A 36 -5.47 -10.16 -5.55
C ASP A 36 -4.52 -9.58 -4.49
N PRO A 37 -5.03 -8.84 -3.48
CA PRO A 37 -4.19 -8.20 -2.45
C PRO A 37 -3.28 -9.14 -1.65
N ASP A 38 -3.65 -10.43 -1.59
CA ASP A 38 -2.86 -11.45 -0.88
C ASP A 38 -1.61 -11.85 -1.67
N ASP A 39 -1.68 -11.85 -3.00
CA ASP A 39 -0.58 -12.20 -3.91
C ASP A 39 0.25 -10.99 -4.37
N ALA A 40 -0.17 -9.79 -3.98
CA ALA A 40 0.43 -8.54 -4.43
C ALA A 40 1.82 -8.28 -3.83
N GLU A 41 2.76 -7.93 -4.70
CA GLU A 41 4.09 -7.41 -4.35
C GLU A 41 4.16 -5.88 -4.46
N PHE A 42 3.21 -5.25 -5.15
CA PHE A 42 3.09 -3.80 -5.23
C PHE A 42 1.64 -3.35 -5.03
N ALA A 43 1.46 -2.17 -4.46
CA ALA A 43 0.16 -1.51 -4.36
C ALA A 43 0.25 -0.04 -4.80
N VAL A 44 -0.83 0.48 -5.36
CA VAL A 44 -0.96 1.90 -5.71
C VAL A 44 -2.15 2.50 -4.99
N ALA A 45 -1.94 3.63 -4.31
CA ALA A 45 -2.95 4.35 -3.56
C ALA A 45 -3.06 5.81 -3.99
N GLY A 46 -4.27 6.36 -3.86
CA GLY A 46 -4.59 7.75 -4.18
C GLY A 46 -5.67 7.92 -5.25
N PRO A 47 -5.69 9.08 -5.93
CA PRO A 47 -4.83 10.23 -5.68
C PRO A 47 -5.15 10.90 -4.34
N ASP A 48 -4.21 11.66 -3.77
CA ASP A 48 -4.49 12.56 -2.65
C ASP A 48 -5.24 13.83 -3.08
N SER A 49 -5.45 14.75 -2.14
CA SER A 49 -6.07 16.06 -2.38
C SER A 49 -5.33 16.91 -3.42
N ASP A 50 -4.05 16.64 -3.62
CA ASP A 50 -3.13 17.37 -4.49
C ASP A 50 -2.87 16.61 -5.81
N GLY A 51 -3.56 15.47 -6.03
CA GLY A 51 -3.43 14.65 -7.23
C GLY A 51 -2.26 13.67 -7.22
N LYS A 52 -1.55 13.52 -6.08
CA LYS A 52 -0.39 12.63 -5.96
C LYS A 52 -0.82 11.18 -5.78
N TRP A 53 -0.10 10.29 -6.46
CA TRP A 53 -0.21 8.85 -6.31
C TRP A 53 0.93 8.30 -5.47
N TYR A 54 0.65 7.24 -4.70
CA TYR A 54 1.63 6.54 -3.87
C TYR A 54 1.80 5.13 -4.39
N THR A 55 3.03 4.75 -4.71
CA THR A 55 3.40 3.36 -5.02
C THR A 55 4.06 2.77 -3.79
N ILE A 56 3.59 1.61 -3.35
CA ILE A 56 4.03 0.92 -2.15
C ILE A 56 4.60 -0.43 -2.58
N GLU A 57 5.85 -0.69 -2.24
CA GLU A 57 6.45 -2.01 -2.39
C GLU A 57 6.06 -2.86 -1.18
N LEU A 58 5.33 -3.94 -1.42
CA LEU A 58 4.92 -4.91 -0.42
C LEU A 58 6.00 -5.98 -0.34
N GLY A 59 7.19 -5.61 0.15
CA GLY A 59 8.32 -6.52 0.25
C GLY A 59 7.96 -7.82 1.01
N ALA A 60 8.64 -8.92 0.65
CA ALA A 60 8.44 -10.29 1.17
C ALA A 60 8.80 -10.48 2.66
N TYR A 61 8.68 -9.46 3.51
CA TYR A 61 9.04 -9.54 4.92
C TYR A 61 7.85 -10.03 5.75
N SER A 62 8.01 -11.21 6.34
CA SER A 62 7.07 -11.80 7.29
C SER A 62 7.28 -11.17 8.68
N HIS A 63 6.20 -10.76 9.34
CA HIS A 63 6.23 -10.36 10.74
C HIS A 63 6.59 -11.58 11.61
N LEU A 64 7.83 -11.65 12.09
CA LEU A 64 8.22 -12.59 13.14
C LEU A 64 7.86 -11.97 14.49
N GLY A 65 6.75 -12.40 15.08
CA GLY A 65 6.39 -12.00 16.43
C GLY A 65 7.45 -12.47 17.42
N VAL A 66 8.02 -11.54 18.18
CA VAL A 66 8.90 -11.84 19.32
C VAL A 66 8.00 -12.06 20.53
N HIS A 67 7.98 -13.28 21.06
CA HIS A 67 7.32 -13.62 22.33
C HIS A 67 8.13 -13.11 23.52
#